data_AF-A0A6P0WLU1-F1
#
_entry.id   AF-A0A6P0WLU1-F1
#
_cell.length_a   1.000
_cell.length_b   1.000
_cell.length_c   1.000
_cell.angle_alpha   90.00
_cell.angle_beta   90.00
_cell.angle_gamma   90.00
#
_symmetry.space_group_name_H-M   'P 1'
#
loop_
_entity.id
_entity.type
_entity.pdbx_description
1 polymer ?
#
loop_
_entity_poly.entity_id
_entity_poly.type
_entity_poly.pdbx_seq_one_letter_code
_entity_poly.pdbx_strand_id
1 'polypeptide(L)'
;MIYPSILERRYQEYLPFVQEVARRVKDTILNFCENNGYAATYRIKTIESLAEKIETGRFKQWSDLDELITLYPNYFGNGDSAFKYDS
;
A
#
# COMPACT_ATOMS: atom_id res chain seq x y z
N MET A 1 1.02 19.11 5.46
CA MET A 1 0.18 18.84 6.65
C MET A 1 1.08 18.88 7.86
N ILE A 2 0.69 19.51 8.96
CA ILE A 2 1.50 19.54 10.19
C ILE A 2 1.03 18.38 11.06
N TYR A 3 1.89 17.41 11.34
CA TYR A 3 1.60 16.28 12.22
C TYR A 3 2.62 16.22 13.37
N PRO A 4 2.27 15.61 14.52
CA PRO A 4 3.19 15.48 15.64
C PRO A 4 4.51 14.79 15.24
N SER A 5 5.64 15.30 15.72
CA SER A 5 6.98 14.74 15.44
C SER A 5 7.14 13.28 15.87
N ILE A 6 6.33 12.81 16.83
CA ILE A 6 6.29 11.40 17.23
C ILE A 6 5.79 10.48 16.11
N LEU A 7 4.89 10.96 15.25
CA LEU A 7 4.41 10.20 14.08
C LEU A 7 5.51 10.08 13.03
N GLU A 8 6.27 11.16 12.82
CA GLU A 8 7.43 11.16 11.93
C GLU A 8 8.47 10.15 12.37
N ARG A 9 8.84 10.21 13.65
CA ARG A 9 9.84 9.31 14.22
C ARG A 9 9.43 7.86 14.07
N ARG A 10 8.19 7.52 14.42
CA ARG A 10 7.66 6.15 14.26
C ARG A 10 7.62 5.73 12.80
N TYR A 11 7.15 6.58 11.89
CA TYR A 11 7.15 6.26 10.47
C TYR A 11 8.55 5.91 9.97
N GLN A 12 9.55 6.72 10.33
CA GLN A 12 10.95 6.45 9.96
C GLN A 12 11.52 5.19 10.61
N GLU A 13 11.14 4.88 11.85
CA GLU A 13 11.52 3.62 12.53
C GLU A 13 10.97 2.38 11.79
N TYR A 14 9.73 2.45 11.29
CA TYR A 14 9.09 1.33 10.59
C TYR A 14 9.45 1.26 9.09
N LEU A 15 9.86 2.36 8.48
CA LEU A 15 10.08 2.47 7.03
C LEU A 15 11.03 1.40 6.45
N PRO A 16 12.18 1.05 7.08
CA PRO A 16 13.06 0.01 6.55
C PRO A 16 12.40 -1.36 6.48
N PHE A 17 11.59 -1.72 7.48
CA PHE A 17 10.87 -2.99 7.52
C PHE A 17 9.78 -3.04 6.43
N VAL A 18 9.05 -1.94 6.28
CA VAL A 18 8.02 -1.78 5.25
C VAL A 18 8.64 -1.87 3.85
N GLN A 19 9.79 -1.25 3.64
CA GLN A 19 10.52 -1.31 2.36
C GLN A 19 10.94 -2.73 2.01
N GLU A 20 11.44 -3.51 2.97
CA GLU A 20 11.82 -4.90 2.73
C GLU A 20 10.60 -5.79 2.41
N VAL A 21 9.50 -5.62 3.15
CA VAL A 21 8.25 -6.33 2.85
C VAL A 21 7.72 -5.92 1.48
N ALA A 22 7.68 -4.62 1.17
CA ALA A 22 7.25 -4.10 -0.11
C ALA A 22 8.09 -4.64 -1.26
N ARG A 23 9.41 -4.77 -1.07
CA ARG A 23 10.31 -5.37 -2.06
C ARG A 23 9.95 -6.82 -2.34
N ARG A 24 9.78 -7.66 -1.31
CA ARG A 24 9.40 -9.07 -1.47
C ARG A 24 8.03 -9.25 -2.13
N VAL A 25 7.06 -8.45 -1.70
CA VAL A 25 5.71 -8.46 -2.27
C VAL A 25 5.75 -8.02 -3.72
N LYS A 26 6.48 -6.94 -4.04
CA LYS A 26 6.71 -6.48 -5.41
C LYS A 26 7.32 -7.58 -6.27
N ASP A 27 8.42 -8.19 -5.82
CA ASP A 27 9.12 -9.23 -6.59
C ASP A 27 8.17 -10.40 -6.88
N THR A 28 7.37 -10.81 -5.89
CA THR A 28 6.40 -11.90 -6.06
C THR A 28 5.27 -11.54 -7.03
N ILE A 29 4.68 -10.36 -6.87
CA ILE A 29 3.51 -9.93 -7.66
C ILE A 29 3.92 -9.54 -9.07
N LEU A 30 5.03 -8.84 -9.28
CA LEU A 30 5.50 -8.49 -10.62
C LEU A 30 5.84 -9.76 -11.40
N ASN A 31 6.52 -10.73 -10.80
CA ASN A 31 6.78 -12.02 -11.45
C ASN A 31 5.48 -12.73 -11.84
N PHE A 32 4.47 -12.75 -10.95
CA PHE A 32 3.16 -13.33 -11.28
C PHE A 32 2.47 -12.55 -12.41
N CYS A 33 2.46 -11.22 -12.35
CA CYS A 33 1.81 -10.36 -13.32
C CYS A 33 2.46 -10.48 -14.71
N GLU A 34 3.79 -10.44 -14.80
CA GLU A 34 4.54 -10.61 -16.05
C GLU A 34 4.23 -11.96 -16.71
N ASN A 35 4.19 -13.05 -15.93
CA ASN A 35 3.88 -14.38 -16.43
C ASN A 35 2.44 -14.54 -16.94
N ASN A 36 1.52 -13.68 -16.51
CA ASN A 36 0.09 -13.77 -16.86
C ASN A 36 -0.40 -12.57 -17.69
N GLY A 37 0.49 -11.68 -18.14
CA GLY A 37 0.12 -10.51 -18.95
C GLY A 37 -0.61 -9.40 -18.19
N TYR A 38 -0.48 -9.34 -16.87
CA TYR A 38 -1.05 -8.28 -16.04
C TYR A 38 -0.04 -7.16 -15.80
N ALA A 39 -0.53 -5.95 -15.49
CA ALA A 39 0.28 -4.87 -14.96
C ALA A 39 -0.08 -4.64 -13.48
N ALA A 40 0.92 -4.39 -12.64
CA ALA A 40 0.68 -4.05 -11.24
C ALA A 40 1.51 -2.82 -10.86
N THR A 41 0.91 -1.90 -10.11
CA THR A 41 1.63 -0.79 -9.48
C THR A 41 1.54 -0.92 -7.97
N TYR A 42 2.62 -0.53 -7.29
CA TYR A 42 2.71 -0.55 -5.84
C TYR A 42 3.11 0.84 -5.33
N ARG A 43 2.64 1.16 -4.13
CA ARG A 43 3.00 2.40 -3.43
C ARG A 43 3.12 2.14 -1.94
N ILE A 44 4.18 2.67 -1.34
CA ILE A 44 4.27 2.86 0.11
C ILE A 44 3.56 4.19 0.42
N LYS A 45 2.59 4.16 1.33
CA LYS A 45 1.84 5.36 1.70
C LYS A 45 2.77 6.35 2.39
N THR A 46 2.66 7.62 2.02
CA THR A 46 3.45 8.67 2.64
C THR A 46 2.88 9.01 4.00
N ILE A 47 3.72 9.55 4.88
CA ILE A 47 3.32 9.96 6.22
C ILE A 47 2.16 10.95 6.24
N GLU A 48 2.07 11.86 5.26
CA GLU A 48 0.96 12.81 5.14
C GLU A 48 -0.37 12.08 4.96
N SER A 49 -0.41 11.06 4.09
CA SER A 49 -1.62 10.26 3.86
C SER A 49 -2.00 9.44 5.10
N LEU A 50 -1.02 8.96 5.86
CA LEU A 50 -1.28 8.23 7.10
C LEU A 50 -1.83 9.17 8.17
N ALA A 51 -1.25 10.35 8.30
CA ALA A 51 -1.64 11.33 9.28
C ALA A 51 -3.05 11.88 8.98
N GLU A 52 -3.42 12.13 7.72
CA GLU A 52 -4.79 12.47 7.32
C GLU A 52 -5.81 11.40 7.76
N LYS A 53 -5.45 10.12 7.60
CA LYS A 53 -6.32 9.00 7.99
C LYS A 53 -6.45 8.85 9.52
N ILE A 54 -5.42 9.25 10.28
CA ILE A 54 -5.51 9.33 11.74
C ILE A 54 -6.44 10.49 12.14
N GLU A 55 -6.23 11.68 11.58
CA GLU A 55 -7.01 12.88 11.90
C GLU A 55 -8.50 12.74 11.58
N THR A 56 -8.82 12.09 10.47
CA THR A 56 -10.21 11.80 10.07
C THR A 56 -10.86 10.68 10.90
N GLY A 57 -10.13 10.11 11.88
CA GLY A 57 -10.63 9.06 12.77
C GLY A 57 -10.76 7.69 12.12
N ARG A 58 -10.20 7.51 10.91
CA ARG A 58 -10.23 6.22 10.18
C ARG A 58 -9.36 5.16 10.86
N PHE A 59 -8.39 5.56 11.67
CA PHE A 59 -7.61 4.69 12.56
C PHE A 59 -7.71 5.21 13.99
N LYS A 60 -8.05 4.33 14.94
CA LYS A 60 -8.17 4.68 16.36
C LYS A 60 -6.82 4.59 17.08
N GLN A 61 -5.93 3.71 16.61
CA GLN A 61 -4.61 3.46 17.19
C GLN A 61 -3.56 3.23 16.10
N TRP A 62 -2.28 3.45 16.41
CA TRP A 62 -1.18 3.17 15.47
C TRP A 62 -1.06 1.68 15.12
N SER A 63 -1.49 0.79 16.00
CA SER A 63 -1.58 -0.64 15.70
C SER A 63 -2.60 -0.97 14.62
N ASP A 64 -3.55 -0.07 14.34
CA ASP A 64 -4.57 -0.27 13.31
C ASP A 64 -4.05 0.13 11.92
N LEU A 65 -2.84 0.71 11.84
CA LEU A 65 -2.15 1.09 10.60
C LEU A 65 -1.46 -0.13 9.97
N ASP A 66 -2.24 -1.16 9.63
CA ASP A 66 -1.77 -2.34 8.91
C ASP A 66 -1.55 -2.06 7.40
N GLU A 67 -1.98 -0.90 6.90
CA GLU A 67 -2.09 -0.59 5.47
C GLU A 67 -1.01 0.39 4.97
N LEU A 68 0.27 0.06 5.21
CA LEU A 68 1.41 0.89 4.72
C LEU A 68 1.76 0.65 3.25
N ILE A 69 1.36 -0.51 2.71
CA ILE A 69 1.55 -0.89 1.30
C ILE A 69 0.17 -0.95 0.64
N THR A 70 0.05 -0.35 -0.55
CA THR A 70 -1.12 -0.55 -1.41
C THR A 70 -0.69 -1.09 -2.76
N LEU A 71 -1.42 -2.09 -3.23
CA LEU A 71 -1.25 -2.73 -4.51
C LEU A 71 -2.45 -2.39 -5.38
N TYR A 72 -2.18 -1.88 -6.58
CA TYR A 72 -3.19 -1.62 -7.59
C TYR A 72 -2.93 -2.59 -8.76
N PRO A 73 -3.71 -3.67 -8.89
CA PRO A 73 -3.69 -4.47 -10.10
C PRO A 73 -4.30 -3.63 -11.23
N ASN A 74 -3.50 -3.26 -12.22
CA ASN A 74 -3.96 -2.58 -13.42
C ASN A 74 -4.20 -3.63 -14.50
N TYR A 75 -5.47 -3.94 -14.75
CA TYR A 75 -5.87 -4.76 -15.89
C TYR A 75 -5.83 -3.91 -17.16
N PHE A 76 -4.87 -4.18 -18.04
CA PHE A 76 -5.01 -3.85 -19.47
C PHE A 76 -5.62 -5.07 -20.16
N GLY A 77 -6.89 -5.35 -19.85
CA GLY A 77 -7.66 -6.33 -20.59
C GLY A 77 -7.99 -5.76 -21.97
N ASN A 78 -7.49 -6.37 -23.03
CA ASN A 78 -8.06 -6.21 -24.37
C ASN A 78 -9.44 -6.87 -24.37
N GLY A 79 -10.45 -6.17 -23.85
CA GLY A 79 -11.83 -6.67 -23.75
C GLY A 79 -11.97 -7.84 -22.77
N ASP A 80 -13.11 -7.90 -22.10
CA ASP A 80 -13.64 -9.13 -21.50
C ASP A 80 -12.80 -9.86 -20.45
N SER A 81 -12.70 -9.28 -19.25
CA SER A 81 -13.09 -9.98 -18.00
C SER A 81 -12.73 -9.11 -16.78
N ALA A 82 -13.67 -8.29 -16.32
CA ALA A 82 -13.58 -7.68 -15.01
C ALA A 82 -13.70 -8.79 -13.95
N PHE A 83 -12.71 -8.91 -13.07
CA PHE A 83 -12.85 -9.63 -11.81
C PHE A 83 -14.05 -9.03 -11.06
N LYS A 84 -15.18 -9.74 -11.05
CA LYS A 84 -16.29 -9.44 -10.15
C LYS A 84 -15.80 -9.74 -8.75
N TYR A 85 -15.74 -8.72 -7.90
CA TYR A 85 -15.80 -8.94 -6.46
C TYR A 85 -17.22 -9.45 -6.18
N ASP A 86 -17.35 -10.76 -5.91
CA ASP A 86 -18.58 -11.27 -5.30
C ASP A 86 -18.68 -10.69 -3.88
N SER A 87 -19.91 -10.27 -3.58
CA SER A 87 -20.30 -9.44 -2.43
C SER A 87 -20.42 -10.24 -1.15
#